data_AF-A0A3P7L3U6-F1
#
_entry.id   AF-A0A3P7L3U6-F1
#
_cell.length_a   1.000
_cell.length_b   1.000
_cell.length_c   1.000
_cell.angle_alpha   90.00
_cell.angle_beta   90.00
_cell.angle_gamma   90.00
#
_symmetry.space_group_name_H-M   'P 1'
#
loop_
_entity.id
_entity.type
_entity.pdbx_description
1 polymer ?
#
loop_
_entity_poly.entity_id
_entity_poly.type
_entity_poly.pdbx_seq_one_letter_code
_entity_poly.pdbx_strand_id
1 'polypeptide(L)'
;TSNGNPETTSFILPAILQPSITEFEKYYIGAHNGRKLTWLFNMSHGELRFTYLDKPYLVSMSVHQMSVILCFQDRDTVPVSDVAVVTGLTGDALIRNVRSILDANILTTTSKFSSFVLQELSESSELTLNKTLSCKRLRFRLTTPQIVKNPEKEAEAVSNTVRLVTHDRKYYMECAIVRIMKTRKVLKHNALISEVGS
;
A
#
# COMPACT_ATOMS: atom_id res chain seq x y z
N THR A 1 4.86 18.58 17.34
CA THR A 1 5.73 17.37 17.43
C THR A 1 5.22 16.37 16.41
N SER A 2 6.00 16.09 15.37
CA SER A 2 5.58 15.27 14.22
C SER A 2 5.53 13.79 14.61
N ASN A 3 4.32 13.25 14.76
CA ASN A 3 4.12 11.81 14.85
C ASN A 3 4.42 11.20 13.48
N GLY A 4 5.32 10.23 13.45
CA GLY A 4 5.63 9.43 12.27
C GLY A 4 4.37 8.67 11.85
N ASN A 5 3.67 9.20 10.85
CA ASN A 5 2.65 8.46 10.16
C ASN A 5 3.39 7.49 9.22
N PRO A 6 3.16 6.16 9.28
CA PRO A 6 3.56 5.30 8.17
C PRO A 6 2.89 5.89 6.94
N GLU A 7 3.63 6.13 5.86
CA GLU A 7 3.14 6.83 4.66
C GLU A 7 1.71 6.39 4.32
N THR A 8 0.73 7.16 4.79
CA THR A 8 -0.67 6.91 4.49
C THR A 8 -0.81 7.37 3.06
N THR A 9 -0.56 6.45 2.12
CA THR A 9 -0.88 6.67 0.71
C THR A 9 -2.31 7.17 0.70
N SER A 10 -2.53 8.39 0.22
CA SER A 10 -3.88 8.89 0.01
C SER A 10 -4.57 7.88 -0.90
N PHE A 11 -5.64 7.26 -0.40
CA PHE A 11 -6.34 6.22 -1.12
C PHE A 11 -7.83 6.39 -0.87
N ILE A 12 -8.57 6.52 -1.96
CA ILE A 12 -10.02 6.59 -1.96
C ILE A 12 -10.51 5.19 -2.29
N LEU A 13 -11.18 4.56 -1.33
CA LEU A 13 -11.75 3.23 -1.52
C LEU A 13 -12.85 3.29 -2.60
N PRO A 14 -12.85 2.37 -3.58
CA PRO A 14 -13.92 2.27 -4.56
C PRO A 14 -15.28 2.11 -3.90
N ALA A 15 -16.27 2.88 -4.38
CA ALA A 15 -17.62 2.91 -3.82
C ALA A 15 -18.27 1.52 -3.73
N ILE A 16 -17.96 0.61 -4.67
CA ILE A 16 -18.46 -0.77 -4.67
C ILE A 16 -18.03 -1.58 -3.44
N LEU A 17 -16.90 -1.26 -2.82
CA LEU A 17 -16.39 -1.96 -1.63
C LEU A 17 -16.90 -1.33 -0.32
N GLN A 18 -17.38 -0.08 -0.37
CA GLN A 18 -17.74 0.67 0.82
C GLN A 18 -18.86 0.03 1.65
N PRO A 19 -19.93 -0.55 1.07
CA PRO A 19 -20.97 -1.23 1.86
C PRO A 19 -20.41 -2.36 2.73
N SER A 20 -19.54 -3.21 2.17
CA SER A 20 -18.92 -4.33 2.90
C SER A 20 -18.00 -3.85 4.02
N ILE A 21 -17.26 -2.76 3.80
CA ILE A 21 -16.41 -2.14 4.83
C ILE A 21 -17.27 -1.61 5.98
N THR A 22 -18.32 -0.85 5.68
CA THR A 22 -19.21 -0.26 6.70
C THR A 22 -19.97 -1.34 7.48
N GLU A 23 -20.44 -2.39 6.82
CA GLU A 23 -21.12 -3.50 7.49
C GLU A 23 -20.18 -4.24 8.45
N PHE A 24 -18.95 -4.51 8.02
CA PHE A 24 -17.95 -5.16 8.86
C PHE A 24 -17.50 -4.27 10.02
N GLU A 25 -17.33 -2.97 9.81
CA GLU A 25 -17.03 -2.01 10.88
C GLU A 25 -18.11 -2.01 11.96
N LYS A 26 -19.38 -1.97 11.54
CA LYS A 26 -20.52 -2.03 12.47
C LYS A 26 -20.52 -3.33 13.28
N TYR A 27 -20.29 -4.46 12.61
CA TYR A 27 -20.15 -5.76 13.28
C TYR A 27 -18.97 -5.76 14.28
N TYR A 28 -17.80 -5.30 13.86
CA TYR A 28 -16.57 -5.36 14.66
C TYR A 28 -16.67 -4.50 15.93
N ILE A 29 -17.18 -3.27 15.81
CA ILE A 29 -17.39 -2.37 16.95
C ILE A 29 -18.41 -2.96 17.93
N GLY A 30 -19.46 -3.60 17.43
CA GLY A 30 -20.47 -4.27 18.27
C GLY A 30 -19.90 -5.49 19.01
N ALA A 31 -19.03 -6.28 18.37
CA ALA A 31 -18.46 -7.49 18.95
C ALA A 31 -17.25 -7.22 19.87
N HIS A 32 -16.51 -6.13 19.63
CA HIS A 32 -15.25 -5.86 20.31
C HIS A 32 -15.19 -4.44 20.88
N ASN A 33 -15.74 -4.28 22.09
CA ASN A 33 -15.76 -3.01 22.78
C ASN A 33 -14.34 -2.55 23.18
N GLY A 34 -14.07 -1.25 23.09
CA GLY A 34 -12.76 -0.66 23.41
C GLY A 34 -11.65 -0.90 22.37
N ARG A 35 -11.94 -1.50 21.21
CA ARG A 35 -10.99 -1.65 20.10
C ARG A 35 -11.28 -0.66 18.97
N LYS A 36 -10.23 -0.27 18.25
CA LYS A 36 -10.32 0.54 17.02
C LYS A 36 -9.87 -0.33 15.84
N LEU A 37 -10.70 -0.41 14.80
CA LEU A 37 -10.34 -1.04 13.54
C LEU A 37 -9.57 -0.04 12.66
N THR A 38 -8.48 -0.50 12.05
CA THR A 38 -7.68 0.27 11.08
C THR A 38 -7.51 -0.59 9.84
N TRP A 39 -8.00 -0.10 8.70
CA TRP A 39 -7.85 -0.79 7.42
C TRP A 39 -6.47 -0.54 6.81
N LEU A 40 -5.80 -1.61 6.38
CA LEU A 40 -4.52 -1.55 5.69
C LEU A 40 -4.72 -1.92 4.21
N PHE A 41 -5.19 -0.96 3.41
CA PHE A 41 -5.51 -1.18 2.00
C PHE A 41 -4.29 -1.51 1.13
N ASN A 42 -3.11 -1.04 1.53
CA ASN A 42 -1.83 -1.39 0.92
C ASN A 42 -1.48 -2.89 1.03
N MET A 43 -2.04 -3.60 2.01
CA MET A 43 -1.90 -5.05 2.18
C MET A 43 -3.15 -5.83 1.72
N SER A 44 -4.16 -5.12 1.24
CA SER A 44 -5.43 -5.72 0.85
C SER A 44 -5.41 -6.17 -0.61
N HIS A 45 -6.01 -7.33 -0.86
CA HIS A 45 -6.13 -7.94 -2.19
C HIS A 45 -7.59 -8.31 -2.47
N GLY A 46 -7.94 -8.35 -3.75
CA GLY A 46 -9.24 -8.82 -4.20
C GLY A 46 -9.15 -9.45 -5.58
N GLU A 47 -10.28 -9.94 -6.07
CA GLU A 47 -10.39 -10.62 -7.36
C GLU A 47 -11.44 -9.94 -8.22
N LEU A 48 -11.08 -9.61 -9.47
CA LEU A 48 -12.00 -9.09 -10.48
C LEU A 48 -12.23 -10.11 -11.57
N ARG A 49 -13.47 -10.20 -12.04
CA ARG A 49 -13.83 -10.95 -13.24
C ARG A 49 -13.96 -9.99 -14.42
N PHE A 50 -13.08 -10.11 -15.40
CA PHE A 50 -13.17 -9.34 -16.64
C PHE A 50 -14.17 -9.99 -17.58
N THR A 51 -15.19 -9.23 -17.98
CA THR A 51 -16.31 -9.68 -18.82
C THR A 51 -16.35 -9.01 -20.19
N TYR A 52 -15.42 -8.09 -20.48
CA TYR A 52 -15.33 -7.34 -21.74
C TYR A 52 -14.48 -8.04 -22.83
N LEU A 53 -13.95 -9.22 -22.54
CA LEU A 53 -13.06 -10.01 -23.41
C LEU A 53 -13.80 -11.25 -23.94
N ASP A 54 -13.23 -11.89 -24.96
CA ASP A 54 -13.77 -13.13 -25.56
C ASP A 54 -13.97 -14.26 -24.54
N LYS A 55 -13.17 -14.27 -23.46
CA LYS A 55 -13.26 -15.24 -22.36
C LYS A 55 -13.29 -14.50 -21.03
N PRO A 56 -14.02 -15.02 -20.04
CA PRO A 56 -13.98 -14.45 -18.70
C PRO A 56 -12.63 -14.74 -18.04
N TYR A 57 -11.88 -13.69 -17.74
CA TYR A 57 -10.64 -13.77 -16.97
C TYR A 57 -10.89 -13.42 -15.51
N LEU A 58 -10.30 -14.20 -14.60
CA LEU A 58 -10.39 -14.00 -13.16
C LEU A 58 -9.03 -13.54 -12.64
N VAL A 59 -8.92 -12.27 -12.28
CA VAL A 59 -7.65 -11.62 -12.00
C VAL A 59 -7.59 -11.22 -10.52
N SER A 60 -6.67 -11.83 -9.79
CA SER A 60 -6.37 -11.43 -8.42
C SER A 60 -5.38 -10.26 -8.42
N MET A 61 -5.67 -9.18 -7.70
CA MET A 61 -4.85 -7.96 -7.69
C MET A 61 -4.89 -7.25 -6.33
N SER A 62 -4.00 -6.26 -6.10
CA SER A 62 -4.11 -5.39 -4.93
C SER A 62 -5.36 -4.50 -5.03
N VAL A 63 -5.88 -4.03 -3.90
CA VAL A 63 -7.03 -3.10 -3.89
C VAL A 63 -6.69 -1.79 -4.62
N HIS A 64 -5.43 -1.35 -4.58
CA HIS A 64 -4.98 -0.19 -5.38
C HIS A 64 -5.09 -0.44 -6.89
N GLN A 65 -4.61 -1.59 -7.38
CA GLN A 65 -4.75 -1.97 -8.80
C GLN A 65 -6.23 -2.13 -9.19
N MET A 66 -7.03 -2.75 -8.31
CA MET A 66 -8.48 -2.89 -8.50
C MET A 66 -9.16 -1.54 -8.68
N SER A 67 -8.78 -0.55 -7.87
CA SER A 67 -9.34 0.80 -7.94
C SER A 67 -9.03 1.48 -9.27
N VAL A 68 -7.83 1.28 -9.80
CA VAL A 68 -7.46 1.76 -11.15
C VAL A 68 -8.33 1.08 -12.21
N ILE A 69 -8.49 -0.24 -12.16
CA ILE A 69 -9.31 -0.97 -13.15
C ILE A 69 -10.80 -0.56 -13.09
N LEU A 70 -11.33 -0.30 -11.90
CA LEU A 70 -12.73 0.12 -11.72
C LEU A 70 -13.01 1.51 -12.34
N CYS A 71 -11.99 2.34 -12.60
CA CYS A 71 -12.17 3.60 -13.34
C CYS A 71 -12.67 3.40 -14.78
N PHE A 72 -12.47 2.20 -15.33
CA PHE A 72 -12.84 1.84 -16.70
C PHE A 72 -14.17 1.08 -16.79
N GLN A 73 -14.96 1.06 -15.71
CA GLN A 73 -16.25 0.37 -15.71
C GLN A 73 -17.22 0.95 -16.75
N ASP A 74 -17.26 2.28 -16.89
CA ASP A 74 -18.17 3.00 -17.79
C ASP A 74 -17.45 3.71 -18.95
N ARG A 75 -16.11 3.64 -19.00
CA ARG A 75 -15.27 4.33 -20.00
C ARG A 75 -14.13 3.41 -20.43
N ASP A 76 -13.90 3.29 -21.73
CA ASP A 76 -12.79 2.47 -22.25
C ASP A 76 -11.44 3.18 -22.14
N THR A 77 -11.43 4.52 -22.14
CA THR A 77 -10.22 5.35 -22.11
C THR A 77 -10.35 6.41 -21.01
N VAL A 78 -9.31 6.54 -20.18
CA VAL A 78 -9.26 7.45 -19.04
C VAL A 78 -7.84 8.02 -18.92
N PRO A 79 -7.66 9.35 -18.75
CA PRO A 79 -6.34 9.94 -18.53
C PRO A 79 -5.78 9.59 -17.14
N VAL A 80 -4.46 9.52 -17.02
CA VAL A 80 -3.78 9.22 -15.76
C VAL A 80 -4.16 10.21 -14.65
N SER A 81 -4.35 11.49 -14.97
CA SER A 81 -4.83 12.51 -14.04
C SER A 81 -6.17 12.18 -13.41
N ASP A 82 -7.15 11.72 -14.20
CA ASP A 82 -8.47 11.30 -13.69
C ASP A 82 -8.34 10.08 -12.78
N VAL A 83 -7.50 9.12 -13.15
CA VAL A 83 -7.23 7.94 -12.31
C VAL A 83 -6.64 8.36 -10.96
N ALA A 84 -5.72 9.33 -10.94
CA ALA A 84 -5.14 9.88 -9.71
C ALA A 84 -6.22 10.47 -8.80
N VAL A 85 -7.13 11.27 -9.38
CA VAL A 85 -8.22 11.91 -8.64
C VAL A 85 -9.20 10.89 -8.07
N VAL A 86 -9.65 9.92 -8.88
CA VAL A 86 -10.66 8.92 -8.46
C VAL A 86 -10.11 7.96 -7.42
N THR A 87 -8.87 7.50 -7.58
CA THR A 87 -8.26 6.53 -6.66
C THR A 87 -7.57 7.18 -5.46
N GLY A 88 -7.32 8.49 -5.52
CA GLY A 88 -6.52 9.24 -4.54
C GLY A 88 -5.02 8.92 -4.59
N LEU A 89 -4.57 7.99 -5.43
CA LEU A 89 -3.17 7.58 -5.52
C LEU A 89 -2.35 8.68 -6.22
N THR A 90 -1.19 9.00 -5.65
CA THR A 90 -0.28 10.03 -6.17
C THR A 90 1.16 9.53 -6.30
N GLY A 91 1.97 10.23 -7.10
CA GLY A 91 3.41 9.99 -7.27
C GLY A 91 3.76 8.54 -7.63
N ASP A 92 4.80 8.02 -6.97
CA ASP A 92 5.33 6.67 -7.17
C ASP A 92 4.27 5.56 -6.98
N ALA A 93 3.26 5.79 -6.12
CA ALA A 93 2.22 4.80 -5.88
C ALA A 93 1.32 4.62 -7.09
N LEU A 94 0.86 5.72 -7.70
CA LEU A 94 0.05 5.67 -8.91
C LEU A 94 0.81 5.03 -10.06
N ILE A 95 2.01 5.55 -10.35
CA ILE A 95 2.86 5.10 -11.47
C ILE A 95 3.14 3.61 -11.36
N ARG A 96 3.50 3.11 -10.17
CA ARG A 96 3.77 1.68 -9.94
C ARG A 96 2.55 0.81 -10.22
N ASN A 97 1.37 1.21 -9.73
CA ASN A 97 0.15 0.44 -9.94
C ASN A 97 -0.25 0.43 -11.43
N VAL A 98 -0.27 1.60 -12.07
CA VAL A 98 -0.58 1.72 -13.51
C VAL A 98 0.41 0.91 -14.36
N ARG A 99 1.70 1.05 -14.10
CA ARG A 99 2.74 0.32 -14.82
C ARG A 99 2.58 -1.19 -14.69
N SER A 100 2.28 -1.70 -13.50
CA SER A 100 2.05 -3.15 -13.33
C SER A 100 0.90 -3.67 -14.18
N ILE A 101 -0.13 -2.84 -14.40
CA ILE A 101 -1.29 -3.18 -15.23
C ILE A 101 -0.93 -3.12 -16.73
N LEU A 102 -0.13 -2.13 -17.14
CA LEU A 102 0.42 -2.02 -18.50
C LEU A 102 1.35 -3.20 -18.83
N ASP A 103 2.25 -3.60 -17.93
CA ASP A 103 3.15 -4.73 -18.10
C ASP A 103 2.39 -6.07 -18.28
N ALA A 104 1.20 -6.17 -17.69
CA ALA A 104 0.29 -7.29 -17.86
C ALA A 104 -0.58 -7.21 -19.13
N ASN A 105 -0.40 -6.17 -19.96
CA ASN A 105 -1.18 -5.86 -21.15
C ASN A 105 -2.69 -5.73 -20.89
N ILE A 106 -3.12 -5.44 -19.66
CA ILE A 106 -4.55 -5.23 -19.34
C ILE A 106 -5.00 -3.84 -19.83
N LEU A 107 -4.11 -2.85 -19.71
CA LEU A 107 -4.28 -1.51 -20.28
C LEU A 107 -3.22 -1.30 -21.36
N THR A 108 -3.52 -0.39 -22.28
CA THR A 108 -2.58 0.17 -23.25
C THR A 108 -2.53 1.69 -23.07
N THR A 109 -1.50 2.33 -23.62
CA THR A 109 -1.40 3.78 -23.62
C THR A 109 -1.01 4.29 -25.01
N THR A 110 -1.42 5.50 -25.34
CA THR A 110 -1.22 6.13 -26.66
C THR A 110 0.25 6.41 -26.96
N SER A 111 1.08 6.56 -25.92
CA SER A 111 2.53 6.61 -26.09
C SER A 111 3.04 5.20 -26.40
N LYS A 112 3.72 5.00 -27.53
CA LYS A 112 4.22 3.67 -27.95
C LYS A 112 5.01 3.01 -26.83
N PHE A 113 4.37 2.12 -26.08
CA PHE A 113 5.01 1.36 -25.02
C PHE A 113 5.84 0.27 -25.68
N SER A 114 7.09 0.59 -26.00
CA SER A 114 8.10 -0.45 -26.18
C SER A 114 8.32 -1.05 -24.80
N SER A 115 8.16 -2.36 -24.66
CA SER A 115 8.46 -3.10 -23.41
C SER A 115 9.88 -2.87 -22.88
N PHE A 116 10.74 -2.23 -23.68
CA PHE A 116 12.12 -1.91 -23.38
C PHE A 116 12.37 -0.44 -23.01
N VAL A 117 11.42 0.48 -23.23
CA VAL A 117 11.60 1.91 -22.96
C VAL A 117 10.72 2.33 -21.79
N LEU A 118 11.38 2.73 -20.70
CA LEU A 118 10.82 3.48 -19.59
C LEU A 118 10.32 4.85 -20.10
N GLN A 119 9.22 4.90 -20.83
CA GLN A 119 8.56 6.17 -21.09
C GLN A 119 7.97 6.62 -19.75
N GLU A 120 8.36 7.81 -19.28
CA GLU A 120 7.72 8.46 -18.14
C GLU A 120 6.22 8.58 -18.44
N LEU A 121 5.40 7.92 -17.61
CA LEU A 121 3.95 8.11 -17.62
C LEU A 121 3.68 9.56 -17.22
N SER A 122 3.26 10.39 -18.17
CA SER A 122 2.79 11.74 -17.90
C SER A 122 1.38 11.69 -17.32
N GLU A 123 1.01 12.67 -16.51
CA GLU A 123 -0.37 12.85 -16.04
C GLU A 123 -1.37 13.01 -17.20
N SER A 124 -0.89 13.52 -18.35
CA SER A 124 -1.68 13.68 -19.57
C SER A 124 -1.75 12.40 -20.43
N SER A 125 -1.06 11.32 -20.06
CA SER A 125 -1.11 10.07 -20.80
C SER A 125 -2.49 9.45 -20.68
N GLU A 126 -3.07 9.04 -21.80
CA GLU A 126 -4.32 8.30 -21.81
C GLU A 126 -4.05 6.81 -21.64
N LEU A 127 -4.85 6.17 -20.80
CA LEU A 127 -4.89 4.73 -20.61
C LEU A 127 -6.15 4.19 -21.27
N THR A 128 -6.05 3.07 -21.97
CA THR A 128 -7.18 2.44 -22.68
C THR A 128 -7.26 0.96 -22.32
N LEU A 129 -8.48 0.44 -22.12
CA LEU A 129 -8.71 -0.99 -21.92
C LEU A 129 -8.22 -1.81 -23.12
N ASN A 130 -7.40 -2.82 -22.86
CA ASN A 130 -6.97 -3.74 -23.90
C ASN A 130 -8.07 -4.78 -24.19
N LYS A 131 -8.91 -4.52 -25.19
CA LYS A 131 -9.96 -5.46 -25.61
C LYS A 131 -9.45 -6.70 -26.36
N THR A 132 -8.16 -6.77 -26.67
CA THR A 132 -7.53 -7.93 -27.34
C THR A 132 -6.62 -8.72 -26.41
N LEU A 133 -6.72 -8.52 -25.09
CA LEU A 133 -5.95 -9.26 -24.09
C LEU A 133 -6.17 -10.78 -24.25
N SER A 134 -5.06 -11.50 -24.40
CA SER A 134 -5.05 -12.96 -24.46
C SER A 134 -3.99 -13.52 -23.50
N CYS A 135 -4.44 -14.22 -22.46
CA CYS A 135 -3.57 -14.93 -21.54
C CYS A 135 -3.78 -16.44 -21.65
N LYS A 136 -2.68 -17.21 -21.52
CA LYS A 136 -2.71 -18.68 -21.48
C LYS A 136 -3.58 -19.24 -20.34
N ARG A 137 -3.64 -18.52 -19.20
CA ARG A 137 -4.41 -18.89 -18.01
C ARG A 137 -5.62 -17.98 -17.87
N LEU A 138 -6.80 -18.56 -17.68
CA LEU A 138 -8.04 -17.81 -17.38
C LEU A 138 -8.03 -17.20 -15.98
N ARG A 139 -7.27 -17.78 -15.05
CA ARG A 139 -7.05 -17.24 -13.71
C ARG A 139 -5.58 -16.93 -13.49
N PHE A 140 -5.28 -15.70 -13.11
CA PHE A 140 -3.92 -15.26 -12.82
C PHE A 140 -3.90 -14.15 -11.77
N ARG A 141 -2.71 -13.91 -11.20
CA ARG A 141 -2.49 -12.86 -10.20
C ARG A 141 -1.63 -11.77 -10.81
N LEU A 142 -2.12 -10.54 -10.73
CA LEU A 142 -1.34 -9.35 -11.01
C LEU A 142 -0.46 -9.06 -9.80
N THR A 143 0.85 -9.26 -9.98
CA THR A 143 1.81 -8.93 -8.92
C THR A 143 2.18 -7.46 -9.07
N THR A 144 1.99 -6.66 -8.03
CA THR A 144 2.63 -5.34 -7.99
C THR A 144 4.14 -5.57 -7.98
N PRO A 145 4.91 -5.01 -8.93
CA PRO A 145 6.35 -5.11 -8.89
C PRO A 145 6.77 -4.66 -7.50
N GLN A 146 7.37 -5.59 -6.76
CA GLN A 146 8.07 -5.21 -5.55
C GLN A 146 9.04 -4.12 -5.98
N ILE A 147 9.15 -3.06 -5.17
CA ILE A 147 10.23 -2.07 -5.35
C ILE A 147 11.47 -2.91 -5.65
N VAL A 148 11.97 -2.82 -6.89
CA VAL A 148 13.31 -3.33 -7.18
C VAL A 148 14.12 -2.67 -6.09
N LYS A 149 14.64 -3.50 -5.19
CA LYS A 149 15.34 -3.08 -3.99
C LYS A 149 16.57 -2.32 -4.46
N ASN A 150 16.40 -1.05 -4.83
CA ASN A 150 17.49 -0.11 -4.91
C ASN A 150 18.03 -0.07 -3.48
N PRO A 151 19.33 -0.31 -3.27
CA PRO A 151 19.92 -0.36 -1.93
C PRO A 151 19.61 0.93 -1.12
N GLU A 152 19.34 2.04 -1.79
CA GLU A 152 18.94 3.32 -1.19
C GLU A 152 17.52 3.33 -0.57
N LYS A 153 16.51 2.67 -1.16
CA LYS A 153 15.15 2.60 -0.58
C LYS A 153 15.01 1.50 0.49
N GLU A 154 15.87 0.47 0.43
CA GLU A 154 16.02 -0.48 1.54
C GLU A 154 16.58 0.23 2.78
N ALA A 155 17.52 1.17 2.61
CA ALA A 155 18.01 2.00 3.70
C ALA A 155 16.89 2.82 4.35
N GLU A 156 15.86 3.25 3.62
CA GLU A 156 14.76 4.05 4.17
C GLU A 156 13.72 3.19 4.93
N ALA A 157 13.34 2.02 4.40
CA ALA A 157 12.47 1.07 5.10
C ALA A 157 13.16 0.44 6.33
N VAL A 158 14.44 0.09 6.19
CA VAL A 158 15.31 -0.33 7.30
C VAL A 158 15.51 0.84 8.26
N SER A 159 15.71 2.08 7.79
CA SER A 159 15.84 3.27 8.65
C SER A 159 14.57 3.52 9.48
N ASN A 160 13.37 3.42 8.88
CA ASN A 160 12.13 3.54 9.64
C ASN A 160 12.01 2.45 10.71
N THR A 161 12.37 1.20 10.36
CA THR A 161 12.38 0.09 11.32
C THR A 161 13.43 0.30 12.41
N VAL A 162 14.64 0.74 12.06
CA VAL A 162 15.76 1.03 12.98
C VAL A 162 15.41 2.21 13.88
N ARG A 163 14.74 3.25 13.36
CA ARG A 163 14.23 4.38 14.15
C ARG A 163 13.21 3.91 15.18
N LEU A 164 12.27 3.06 14.79
CA LEU A 164 11.31 2.45 15.72
C LEU A 164 12.02 1.63 16.79
N VAL A 165 12.97 0.76 16.41
CA VAL A 165 13.79 -0.03 17.34
C VAL A 165 14.60 0.88 18.29
N THR A 166 15.14 1.99 17.79
CA THR A 166 15.92 2.93 18.61
C THR A 166 15.04 3.64 19.62
N HIS A 167 13.82 4.01 19.22
CA HIS A 167 12.82 4.62 20.08
C HIS A 167 12.33 3.63 21.15
N ASP A 168 12.09 2.38 20.78
CA ASP A 168 11.74 1.30 21.73
C ASP A 168 12.88 1.02 22.72
N ARG A 169 14.14 1.03 22.27
CA ARG A 169 15.30 0.90 23.17
C ARG A 169 15.38 2.05 24.17
N LYS A 170 15.03 3.27 23.77
CA LYS A 170 14.93 4.41 24.68
C LYS A 170 13.86 4.18 25.75
N TYR A 171 12.64 3.80 25.34
CA TYR A 171 11.58 3.50 26.32
C TYR A 171 11.93 2.32 27.23
N TYR A 172 12.58 1.29 26.70
CA TYR A 172 13.07 0.18 27.50
C TYR A 172 14.06 0.64 28.58
N MET A 173 15.02 1.49 28.23
CA MET A 173 15.96 2.08 29.20
C MET A 173 15.25 2.93 30.24
N GLU A 174 14.30 3.80 29.84
CA GLU A 174 13.52 4.61 30.78
C GLU A 174 12.72 3.72 31.75
N CYS A 175 12.04 2.69 31.26
CA CYS A 175 11.32 1.71 32.07
C CYS A 175 12.24 0.95 33.04
N ALA A 176 13.44 0.54 32.58
CA ALA A 176 14.42 -0.15 33.41
C ALA A 176 14.93 0.76 34.54
N ILE A 177 15.27 2.02 34.22
CA ILE A 177 15.67 3.02 35.22
C ILE A 177 14.55 3.23 36.24
N VAL A 178 13.30 3.42 35.81
CA VAL A 178 12.16 3.61 36.71
C VAL A 178 11.97 2.40 37.62
N ARG A 179 12.07 1.17 37.08
CA ARG A 179 11.94 -0.07 37.85
C ARG A 179 13.03 -0.20 38.94
N ILE A 180 14.28 0.06 38.58
CA ILE A 180 15.43 0.02 39.50
C ILE A 180 15.26 1.08 40.59
N MET A 181 15.01 2.33 40.19
CA MET A 181 14.87 3.46 41.11
C MET A 181 13.66 3.32 42.04
N LYS A 182 12.55 2.71 41.58
CA LYS A 182 11.39 2.42 42.43
C LYS A 182 11.71 1.43 43.55
N THR A 183 12.66 0.51 43.33
CA THR A 183 13.07 -0.50 44.32
C THR A 183 14.13 0.05 45.27
N ARG A 184 15.15 0.72 44.73
CA ARG A 184 16.32 1.22 45.48
C ARG A 184 16.07 2.54 46.20
N LYS A 185 15.11 3.35 45.73
CA LYS A 185 14.76 4.72 46.18
C LYS A 185 15.88 5.78 46.03
N VAL A 186 17.13 5.43 46.33
CA VAL A 186 18.33 6.25 46.14
C VAL A 186 19.46 5.36 45.62
N LEU A 187 20.11 5.78 44.54
CA LEU A 187 21.25 5.06 43.96
C LEU A 187 22.24 6.07 43.35
N LYS A 188 23.55 5.81 43.49
CA LYS A 188 24.58 6.65 42.86
C LYS A 188 24.57 6.43 41.35
N HIS A 189 24.86 7.48 40.58
CA HIS A 189 24.78 7.47 39.12
C HIS A 189 25.54 6.30 38.47
N ASN A 190 26.79 6.04 38.86
CA ASN A 190 27.59 4.93 38.29
C ASN A 190 27.01 3.54 38.62
N ALA A 191 26.43 3.37 39.80
CA ALA A 191 25.78 2.11 40.18
C ALA A 191 24.48 1.90 39.38
N LEU A 192 23.73 2.98 39.09
CA LEU A 192 22.56 2.92 38.22
C LEU A 192 22.93 2.53 36.79
N ILE A 193 23.99 3.13 36.22
CA ILE A 193 24.48 2.77 34.89
C ILE A 193 24.84 1.28 34.83
N SER A 194 25.55 0.78 35.85
CA SER A 194 25.94 -0.63 35.92
C SER A 194 24.73 -1.58 36.00
N GLU A 195 23.71 -1.24 36.79
CA GLU A 195 22.51 -2.07 36.91
C GLU A 195 21.60 -2.01 35.66
N VAL A 196 21.56 -0.88 34.94
CA VAL A 196 20.78 -0.74 33.69
C VAL A 196 21.46 -1.41 32.50
N GLY A 197 22.81 -1.45 32.50
CA GLY A 197 23.61 -2.07 31.45
C GLY A 197 23.85 -3.58 31.58
N SER A 198 23.39 -4.20 32.68
CA SER A 198 23.44 -5.65 32.93
C SER A 198 22.15 -6.34 32.48
#